data_AF-A0A315EXQ6-F1
#
_entry.id   AF-A0A315EXQ6-F1
#
_cell.length_a   1.000
_cell.length_b   1.000
_cell.length_c   1.000
_cell.angle_alpha   90.00
_cell.angle_beta   90.00
_cell.angle_gamma   90.00
#
_symmetry.space_group_name_H-M   'P 1'
#
loop_
_entity.id
_entity.type
_entity.pdbx_description
1 polymer ?
#
loop_
_entity_poly.entity_id
_entity_poly.type
_entity_poly.pdbx_seq_one_letter_code
_entity_poly.pdbx_strand_id
1 'polypeptide(L)'
;MRLLAALQGDLSKMMAQELNSVRVAVTTGVREATQGLKSELRSQIEGSGLGSRLANTWRGEVYPKGRPSLGSAGLVYSRAPVVVAAHDQGALIRSKNGFWLAIPLPAAGTGPRGKRMTPGLWERMRGQRLRFVYRSGKPSLLVADNFRAKTGKRGGFAAASASAQKSGRGLTTVPIFLLVPQAQLRKKFDIASAAQRWQDRLMVLVTQSWPEESSDT
;
A
#
# COMPACT_ATOMS: atom_id res chain seq x y z
N MET A 1 -13.49 -13.84 47.82
CA MET A 1 -12.82 -13.02 48.85
C MET A 1 -13.42 -11.63 49.10
N ARG A 2 -14.42 -11.15 48.32
CA ARG A 2 -14.96 -9.77 48.48
C ARG A 2 -15.75 -9.49 49.78
N LEU A 3 -16.33 -10.51 50.41
CA LEU A 3 -17.14 -10.34 51.61
C LEU A 3 -16.32 -10.29 52.91
N LEU A 4 -15.14 -10.91 52.96
CA LEU A 4 -14.29 -10.95 54.17
C LEU A 4 -13.44 -9.68 54.33
N ALA A 5 -12.94 -9.11 53.23
CA ALA A 5 -12.18 -7.85 53.26
C ALA A 5 -13.05 -6.62 53.59
N ALA A 6 -14.35 -6.68 53.29
CA ALA A 6 -15.32 -5.63 53.62
C ALA A 6 -15.56 -5.48 55.14
N LEU A 7 -15.13 -6.44 55.95
CA LEU A 7 -15.33 -6.45 57.40
C LEU A 7 -14.12 -5.93 58.21
N GLN A 8 -12.95 -5.75 57.60
CA GLN A 8 -11.71 -5.32 58.28
C GLN A 8 -10.87 -4.26 57.54
N GLY A 9 -11.23 -3.85 56.31
CA GLY A 9 -10.47 -2.88 55.51
C GLY A 9 -11.27 -1.69 54.96
N ASP A 10 -10.57 -0.76 54.30
CA ASP A 10 -11.16 0.43 53.64
C ASP A 10 -11.65 0.06 52.23
N LEU A 11 -12.94 -0.26 52.12
CA LEU A 11 -13.60 -0.64 50.86
C LEU A 11 -13.36 0.36 49.73
N SER A 12 -13.29 1.66 50.04
CA SER A 12 -13.09 2.71 49.04
C SER A 12 -11.71 2.61 48.39
N LYS A 13 -10.68 2.31 49.17
CA LYS A 13 -9.31 2.11 48.67
C LYS A 13 -9.20 0.88 47.79
N MET A 14 -9.79 -0.25 48.22
CA MET A 14 -9.81 -1.48 47.42
C MET A 14 -10.54 -1.28 46.09
N MET A 15 -11.70 -0.60 46.12
CA MET A 15 -12.46 -0.32 44.89
C MET A 15 -11.68 0.61 43.94
N ALA A 16 -10.97 1.61 44.47
CA ALA A 16 -10.13 2.49 43.66
C ALA A 16 -8.92 1.75 43.03
N GLN A 17 -8.31 0.82 43.76
CA GLN A 17 -7.23 -0.03 43.26
C GLN A 17 -7.72 -0.96 42.15
N GLU A 18 -8.85 -1.63 42.36
CA GLU A 18 -9.48 -2.46 41.35
C GLU A 18 -9.83 -1.67 40.10
N LEU A 19 -10.42 -0.49 40.26
CA LEU A 19 -10.76 0.33 39.10
C LEU A 19 -9.51 0.76 38.32
N ASN A 20 -8.39 0.98 39.00
CA ASN A 20 -7.10 1.22 38.34
C ASN A 20 -6.54 -0.03 37.64
N SER A 21 -6.68 -1.22 38.23
CA SER A 21 -6.27 -2.48 37.59
C SER A 21 -7.05 -2.69 36.29
N VAL A 22 -8.37 -2.45 36.31
CA VAL A 22 -9.22 -2.51 35.10
C VAL A 22 -8.76 -1.51 34.04
N ARG A 23 -8.51 -0.26 34.41
CA ARG A 23 -8.05 0.77 33.46
C ARG A 23 -6.74 0.35 32.79
N VAL A 24 -5.80 -0.22 33.55
CA VAL A 24 -4.53 -0.72 33.02
C VAL A 24 -4.80 -1.88 32.07
N ALA A 25 -5.57 -2.88 32.48
CA ALA A 25 -5.91 -4.05 31.67
C ALA A 25 -6.57 -3.67 30.33
N VAL A 26 -7.58 -2.79 30.38
CA VAL A 26 -8.27 -2.26 29.18
C VAL A 26 -7.29 -1.55 28.26
N THR A 27 -6.45 -0.67 28.80
CA THR A 27 -5.48 0.10 28.01
C THR A 27 -4.43 -0.80 27.37
N THR A 28 -3.98 -1.84 28.08
CA THR A 28 -3.02 -2.82 27.58
C THR A 28 -3.65 -3.66 26.48
N GLY A 29 -4.85 -4.22 26.68
CA GLY A 29 -5.54 -5.00 25.66
C GLY A 29 -5.82 -4.20 24.38
N VAL A 30 -6.26 -2.94 24.51
CA VAL A 30 -6.44 -2.03 23.37
C VAL A 30 -5.11 -1.76 22.66
N ARG A 31 -4.02 -1.57 23.41
CA ARG A 31 -2.69 -1.35 22.84
C ARG A 31 -2.22 -2.57 22.07
N GLU A 32 -2.36 -3.77 22.63
CA GLU A 32 -1.98 -5.02 21.97
C GLU A 32 -2.80 -5.27 20.72
N ALA A 33 -4.12 -5.10 20.77
CA ALA A 33 -4.98 -5.20 19.61
C ALA A 33 -4.58 -4.22 18.49
N THR A 34 -4.27 -2.97 18.86
CA THR A 34 -3.82 -1.93 17.93
C THR A 34 -2.48 -2.29 17.28
N GLN A 35 -1.50 -2.75 18.06
CA GLN A 35 -0.20 -3.15 17.54
C GLN A 35 -0.29 -4.42 16.70
N GLY A 36 -1.09 -5.39 17.13
CA GLY A 36 -1.37 -6.64 16.44
C GLY A 36 -2.00 -6.40 15.08
N LEU A 37 -3.07 -5.62 15.00
CA LEU A 37 -3.71 -5.25 13.74
C LEU A 37 -2.74 -4.54 12.80
N LYS A 38 -1.98 -3.56 13.31
CA LYS A 38 -0.96 -2.86 12.51
C LYS A 38 0.09 -3.83 11.97
N SER A 39 0.55 -4.77 12.79
CA SER A 39 1.56 -5.77 12.40
C SER A 39 1.03 -6.74 11.34
N GLU A 40 -0.20 -7.25 11.53
CA GLU A 40 -0.84 -8.14 10.57
C GLU A 40 -1.04 -7.45 9.21
N LEU A 41 -1.56 -6.22 9.20
CA LEU A 41 -1.74 -5.45 7.96
C LEU A 41 -0.41 -5.20 7.23
N ARG A 42 0.69 -5.01 7.97
CA ARG A 42 2.03 -4.92 7.38
C ARG A 42 2.46 -6.24 6.76
N SER A 43 2.30 -7.33 7.49
CA SER A 43 2.63 -8.68 7.03
C SER A 43 1.86 -9.07 5.78
N GLN A 44 0.56 -8.79 5.72
CA GLN A 44 -0.26 -9.04 4.53
C GLN A 44 0.25 -8.26 3.30
N ILE A 45 0.61 -6.98 3.47
CA ILE A 45 1.17 -6.17 2.38
C ILE A 45 2.52 -6.72 1.91
N GLU A 46 3.42 -7.07 2.81
CA GLU A 46 4.73 -7.63 2.47
C GLU A 46 4.61 -9.01 1.81
N GLY A 47 3.80 -9.91 2.36
CA GLY A 47 3.51 -11.23 1.81
C GLY A 47 2.85 -11.18 0.44
N SER A 48 2.13 -10.10 0.12
CA SER A 48 1.56 -9.85 -1.21
C SER A 48 2.57 -9.30 -2.23
N GLY A 49 3.83 -9.07 -1.84
CA GLY A 49 4.91 -8.58 -2.70
C GLY A 49 4.87 -7.07 -3.00
N LEU A 50 4.13 -6.27 -2.21
CA LEU A 50 4.07 -4.81 -2.37
C LEU A 50 5.21 -4.08 -1.62
N GLY A 51 5.96 -4.82 -0.81
CA GLY A 51 7.20 -4.35 -0.17
C GLY A 51 6.99 -3.56 1.12
N SER A 52 8.08 -3.45 1.88
CA SER A 52 8.10 -2.88 3.23
C SER A 52 7.78 -1.37 3.27
N ARG A 53 8.06 -0.64 2.18
CA ARG A 53 7.75 0.80 2.11
C ARG A 53 6.26 1.06 2.21
N LEU A 54 5.42 0.27 1.52
CA LEU A 54 3.97 0.40 1.61
C LEU A 54 3.46 -0.12 2.96
N ALA A 55 3.98 -1.24 3.45
CA ALA A 55 3.62 -1.78 4.75
C ALA A 55 3.83 -0.75 5.88
N ASN A 56 4.99 -0.10 5.89
CA ASN A 56 5.36 0.92 6.89
C ASN A 56 4.53 2.22 6.83
N THR A 57 3.62 2.35 5.86
CA THR A 57 2.62 3.42 5.87
C THR A 57 1.56 3.23 6.95
N TRP A 58 1.28 1.99 7.37
CA TRP A 58 0.39 1.69 8.48
C TRP A 58 0.97 2.21 9.81
N ARG A 59 0.13 2.94 10.53
CA ARG A 59 0.37 3.56 11.83
C ARG A 59 -0.70 3.08 12.80
N GLY A 60 -0.36 3.08 14.08
CA GLY A 60 -1.24 2.68 15.17
C GLY A 60 -1.02 3.63 16.34
N GLU A 61 -2.10 4.20 16.86
CA GLU A 61 -2.09 5.14 17.97
C GLU A 61 -3.12 4.70 19.02
N VAL A 62 -2.80 4.92 20.29
CA VAL A 62 -3.66 4.53 21.42
C VAL A 62 -3.94 5.76 22.25
N TYR A 63 -5.20 5.92 22.63
CA TYR A 63 -5.72 7.07 23.37
C TYR A 63 -6.43 6.61 24.65
N PRO A 64 -6.43 7.42 25.72
CA PRO A 64 -5.67 8.66 25.86
C PRO A 64 -4.15 8.42 25.96
N LYS A 65 -3.34 9.43 25.61
CA LYS A 65 -1.88 9.33 25.71
C LYS A 65 -1.44 9.51 27.17
N GLY A 66 -0.48 8.71 27.62
CA GLY A 66 0.20 8.89 28.91
C GLY A 66 -0.55 8.41 30.16
N ARG A 67 -1.79 7.92 30.05
CA ARG A 67 -2.53 7.37 31.20
C ARG A 67 -3.46 6.21 30.82
N PRO A 68 -3.63 5.23 31.71
CA PRO A 68 -4.67 4.22 31.56
C PRO A 68 -6.09 4.80 31.66
N SER A 69 -7.04 4.20 30.93
CA SER A 69 -8.45 4.60 30.94
C SER A 69 -9.36 3.40 30.68
N LEU A 70 -10.59 3.47 31.20
CA LEU A 70 -11.66 2.53 30.84
C LEU A 70 -12.16 2.80 29.41
N GLY A 71 -12.11 4.05 28.96
CA GLY A 71 -12.45 4.47 27.61
C GLY A 71 -11.24 4.50 26.69
N SER A 72 -10.30 3.55 26.84
CA SER A 72 -9.14 3.48 25.96
C SER A 72 -9.54 3.08 24.54
N ALA A 73 -8.97 3.73 23.54
CA ALA A 73 -9.30 3.54 22.14
C ALA A 73 -8.03 3.41 21.27
N GLY A 74 -8.07 2.52 20.29
CA GLY A 74 -7.01 2.28 19.33
C GLY A 74 -7.39 2.79 17.93
N LEU A 75 -6.50 3.54 17.29
CA LEU A 75 -6.66 4.01 15.90
C LEU A 75 -5.55 3.43 15.04
N VAL A 76 -5.92 2.65 14.02
CA VAL A 76 -5.00 2.12 13.00
C VAL A 76 -5.33 2.75 11.64
N TYR A 77 -4.33 3.34 10.98
CA TYR A 77 -4.51 4.05 9.71
C TYR A 77 -3.29 3.95 8.81
N SER A 78 -3.48 4.14 7.49
CA SER A 78 -2.37 4.19 6.53
C SER A 78 -2.11 5.61 6.06
N ARG A 79 -0.82 5.98 5.92
CA ARG A 79 -0.40 7.22 5.23
C ARG A 79 -0.51 7.16 3.70
N ALA A 80 -0.90 6.01 3.14
CA ALA A 80 -1.14 5.82 1.71
C ALA A 80 -2.53 5.19 1.46
N PRO A 81 -3.62 5.82 1.95
CA PRO A 81 -4.94 5.20 2.01
C PRO A 81 -5.46 4.81 0.62
N VAL A 82 -5.22 5.64 -0.39
CA VAL A 82 -5.67 5.39 -1.78
C VAL A 82 -5.01 4.14 -2.37
N VAL A 83 -3.70 3.97 -2.16
CA VAL A 83 -2.94 2.83 -2.72
C VAL A 83 -3.35 1.54 -2.03
N VAL A 84 -3.49 1.59 -0.70
CA VAL A 84 -3.89 0.44 0.11
C VAL A 84 -5.33 0.02 -0.23
N ALA A 85 -6.28 0.97 -0.28
CA ALA A 85 -7.66 0.70 -0.66
C ALA A 85 -7.77 0.12 -2.07
N ALA A 86 -6.96 0.61 -3.02
CA ALA A 86 -6.97 0.10 -4.39
C ALA A 86 -6.58 -1.40 -4.47
N HIS A 87 -5.71 -1.87 -3.58
CA HIS A 87 -5.32 -3.28 -3.49
C HIS A 87 -6.23 -4.14 -2.61
N ASP A 88 -6.92 -3.53 -1.64
CA ASP A 88 -7.95 -4.20 -0.83
C ASP A 88 -9.23 -4.47 -1.64
N GLN A 89 -9.63 -3.52 -2.49
CA GLN A 89 -10.85 -3.62 -3.29
C GLN A 89 -10.63 -4.27 -4.66
N GLY A 90 -9.38 -4.33 -5.13
CA GLY A 90 -9.10 -4.59 -6.54
C GLY A 90 -9.70 -3.48 -7.40
N ALA A 91 -9.09 -2.29 -7.37
CA ALA A 91 -9.61 -1.15 -8.11
C ALA A 91 -9.38 -1.28 -9.62
N LEU A 92 -10.37 -0.85 -10.40
CA LEU A 92 -10.24 -0.64 -11.84
C LEU A 92 -9.58 0.72 -12.12
N ILE A 93 -8.39 0.70 -12.71
CA ILE A 93 -7.67 1.91 -13.11
C ILE A 93 -8.06 2.25 -14.54
N ARG A 94 -8.49 3.50 -14.75
CA ARG A 94 -8.75 4.09 -16.07
C ARG A 94 -8.10 5.46 -16.17
N SER A 95 -7.90 5.95 -17.38
CA SER A 95 -7.41 7.32 -17.55
C SER A 95 -8.44 8.31 -17.00
N LYS A 96 -7.95 9.36 -16.33
CA LYS A 96 -8.80 10.50 -15.93
C LYS A 96 -9.20 11.32 -17.15
N ASN A 97 -8.27 11.50 -18.08
CA ASN A 97 -8.41 12.35 -19.26
C ASN A 97 -8.10 11.50 -20.50
N GLY A 98 -9.13 11.19 -21.29
CA GLY A 98 -9.01 10.37 -22.50
C GLY A 98 -9.23 8.88 -22.29
N PHE A 99 -9.07 8.11 -23.36
CA PHE A 99 -9.47 6.69 -23.39
C PHE A 99 -8.36 5.72 -22.97
N TRP A 100 -7.09 6.07 -23.17
CA TRP A 100 -5.97 5.14 -23.02
C TRP A 100 -5.11 5.41 -21.78
N LEU A 101 -4.71 4.34 -21.10
CA LEU A 101 -3.54 4.31 -20.22
C LEU A 101 -2.29 4.01 -21.04
N ALA A 102 -1.34 4.93 -21.05
CA ALA A 102 -0.05 4.75 -21.69
C ALA A 102 0.96 4.13 -20.71
N ILE A 103 1.35 2.88 -20.97
CA ILE A 103 2.37 2.16 -20.21
C ILE A 103 3.69 2.23 -20.98
N PRO A 104 4.72 2.92 -20.46
CA PRO A 104 6.01 3.01 -21.13
C PRO A 104 6.66 1.63 -21.21
N LEU A 105 7.13 1.28 -22.40
CA LEU A 105 7.99 0.12 -22.64
C LEU A 105 9.46 0.54 -22.41
N PRO A 106 10.41 -0.41 -22.30
CA PRO A 106 11.82 -0.08 -22.06
C PRO A 106 12.40 0.96 -23.04
N ALA A 107 11.95 0.94 -24.30
CA ALA A 107 12.38 1.88 -25.33
C ALA A 107 11.92 3.34 -25.12
N ALA A 108 10.89 3.58 -24.28
CA ALA A 108 10.48 4.93 -23.92
C ALA A 108 11.55 5.66 -23.09
N GLY A 109 12.39 4.91 -22.36
CA GLY A 109 13.33 5.48 -21.42
C GLY A 109 12.66 6.19 -20.24
N THR A 110 13.45 6.97 -19.51
CA THR A 110 13.00 7.73 -18.35
C THR A 110 12.85 9.22 -18.68
N GLY A 111 11.87 9.87 -18.07
CA GLY A 111 11.69 11.31 -18.15
C GLY A 111 12.67 12.07 -17.25
N PRO A 112 12.62 13.42 -17.27
CA PRO A 112 13.46 14.26 -16.43
C PRO A 112 13.37 13.87 -14.95
N ARG A 113 14.52 13.85 -14.27
CA ARG A 113 14.64 13.43 -12.86
C ARG A 113 14.12 12.01 -12.59
N GLY A 114 14.22 11.11 -13.57
CA GLY A 114 13.81 9.71 -13.42
C GLY A 114 12.29 9.49 -13.39
N LYS A 115 11.48 10.51 -13.72
CA LYS A 115 10.02 10.38 -13.74
C LYS A 115 9.56 9.42 -14.84
N ARG A 116 8.37 8.84 -14.66
CA ARG A 116 7.72 8.00 -15.68
C ARG A 116 7.52 8.81 -16.96
N MET A 117 7.98 8.27 -18.08
CA MET A 117 7.79 8.87 -19.40
C MET A 117 6.29 8.85 -19.78
N THR A 118 5.82 9.94 -20.38
CA THR A 118 4.48 10.02 -20.99
C THR A 118 4.59 10.24 -22.50
N PRO A 119 3.58 9.88 -23.31
CA PRO A 119 3.64 10.06 -24.76
C PRO A 119 3.97 11.49 -25.17
N GLY A 120 3.21 12.49 -24.69
CA GLY A 120 3.45 13.88 -25.06
C GLY A 120 4.77 14.46 -24.51
N LEU A 121 5.33 13.91 -23.43
CA LEU A 121 6.67 14.28 -23.00
C LEU A 121 7.74 13.67 -23.92
N TRP A 122 7.57 12.40 -24.29
CA TRP A 122 8.46 11.69 -25.20
C TRP A 122 8.55 12.41 -26.56
N GLU A 123 7.42 12.78 -27.14
CA GLU A 123 7.36 13.49 -28.42
C GLU A 123 8.09 14.83 -28.36
N ARG A 124 7.87 15.62 -27.30
CA ARG A 124 8.57 16.91 -27.07
C ARG A 124 10.07 16.74 -26.90
N MET A 125 10.50 15.74 -26.14
CA MET A 125 11.93 15.48 -25.91
C MET A 125 12.66 14.95 -27.15
N ARG A 126 11.96 14.21 -28.02
CA ARG A 126 12.55 13.57 -29.20
C ARG A 126 12.33 14.35 -30.49
N GLY A 127 11.44 15.34 -30.50
CA GLY A 127 11.09 16.11 -31.70
C GLY A 127 10.37 15.27 -32.76
N GLN A 128 9.75 14.15 -32.37
CA GLN A 128 9.10 13.21 -33.28
C GLN A 128 7.72 12.84 -32.73
N ARG A 129 6.71 12.80 -33.62
CA ARG A 129 5.37 12.30 -33.26
C ARG A 129 5.35 10.78 -33.22
N LEU A 130 4.68 10.23 -32.22
CA LEU A 130 4.43 8.81 -32.13
C LEU A 130 3.28 8.43 -33.07
N ARG A 131 3.41 7.29 -33.74
CA ARG A 131 2.34 6.74 -34.58
C ARG A 131 1.50 5.76 -33.77
N PHE A 132 0.19 5.91 -33.87
CA PHE A 132 -0.75 4.96 -33.28
C PHE A 132 -0.86 3.71 -34.16
N VAL A 133 -0.82 2.54 -33.52
CA VAL A 133 -1.02 1.25 -34.17
C VAL A 133 -2.11 0.49 -33.42
N TYR A 134 -3.26 0.35 -34.06
CA TYR A 134 -4.35 -0.49 -33.59
C TYR A 134 -3.99 -1.97 -33.78
N ARG A 135 -4.39 -2.81 -32.82
CA ARG A 135 -4.23 -4.26 -32.90
C ARG A 135 -5.51 -4.93 -32.42
N SER A 136 -6.25 -5.56 -33.33
CA SER A 136 -7.49 -6.26 -32.97
C SER A 136 -7.20 -7.34 -31.91
N GLY A 137 -8.03 -7.37 -30.85
CA GLY A 137 -7.91 -8.31 -29.72
C GLY A 137 -6.66 -8.14 -28.86
N LYS A 138 -5.83 -7.12 -29.08
CA LYS A 138 -4.57 -6.89 -28.34
C LYS A 138 -4.48 -5.42 -27.90
N PRO A 139 -3.68 -5.09 -26.87
CA PRO A 139 -3.45 -3.70 -26.51
C PRO A 139 -2.92 -2.91 -27.71
N SER A 140 -3.37 -1.67 -27.90
CA SER A 140 -2.83 -0.83 -28.99
C SER A 140 -1.42 -0.33 -28.64
N LEU A 141 -0.71 0.23 -29.62
CA LEU A 141 0.66 0.73 -29.41
C LEU A 141 0.80 2.18 -29.84
N LEU A 142 1.72 2.87 -29.18
CA LEU A 142 2.40 4.03 -29.75
C LEU A 142 3.82 3.62 -30.11
N VAL A 143 4.16 3.79 -31.38
CA VAL A 143 5.45 3.40 -31.94
C VAL A 143 6.22 4.62 -32.44
N ALA A 144 7.54 4.52 -32.45
CA ALA A 144 8.41 5.47 -33.12
C ALA A 144 9.01 4.82 -34.37
N ASP A 145 8.90 5.49 -35.50
CA ASP A 145 9.50 5.07 -36.76
C ASP A 145 10.93 5.62 -36.90
N ASN A 146 11.69 5.11 -37.86
CA ASN A 146 13.05 5.57 -38.17
C ASN A 146 14.05 5.37 -37.02
N PHE A 147 13.94 4.25 -36.30
CA PHE A 147 14.93 3.82 -35.32
C PHE A 147 15.85 2.75 -35.93
N ARG A 148 16.97 2.46 -35.26
CA ARG A 148 17.86 1.31 -35.57
C ARG A 148 18.19 0.55 -34.31
N ALA A 149 18.36 -0.76 -34.44
CA ALA A 149 18.92 -1.58 -33.37
C ALA A 149 20.37 -1.18 -33.11
N LYS A 150 20.76 -1.08 -31.84
CA LYS A 150 22.15 -0.84 -31.43
C LYS A 150 22.91 -2.16 -31.45
N THR A 151 24.07 -2.17 -32.09
CA THR A 151 24.92 -3.36 -32.29
C THR A 151 25.91 -3.64 -31.15
N GLY A 152 25.81 -2.93 -30.02
CA GLY A 152 26.72 -3.09 -28.87
C GLY A 152 26.15 -3.93 -27.72
N LYS A 153 27.00 -4.30 -26.75
CA LYS A 153 26.64 -5.12 -25.56
C LYS A 153 25.44 -4.60 -24.76
N ARG A 154 25.16 -3.29 -24.81
CA ARG A 154 24.01 -2.64 -24.14
C ARG A 154 22.67 -2.82 -24.87
N GLY A 155 22.68 -3.30 -26.13
CA GLY A 155 21.49 -3.48 -26.96
C GLY A 155 20.61 -2.23 -27.10
N GLY A 156 19.36 -2.44 -27.49
CA GLY A 156 18.32 -1.40 -27.55
C GLY A 156 18.20 -0.70 -28.91
N PHE A 157 17.50 0.44 -28.92
CA PHE A 157 17.22 1.20 -30.15
C PHE A 157 17.66 2.65 -30.01
N ALA A 158 18.06 3.27 -31.14
CA ALA A 158 18.33 4.70 -31.24
C ALA A 158 17.67 5.28 -32.49
N ALA A 159 17.40 6.59 -32.47
CA ALA A 159 16.99 7.31 -33.66
C ALA A 159 18.04 7.13 -34.77
N ALA A 160 17.59 6.87 -35.99
CA ALA A 160 18.46 6.73 -37.14
C ALA A 160 19.12 8.08 -37.49
N SER A 161 20.37 8.04 -37.96
CA SER A 161 21.04 9.24 -38.49
C SER A 161 20.34 9.73 -39.76
N ALA A 162 20.51 11.01 -40.09
CA ALA A 162 19.90 11.61 -41.30
C ALA A 162 20.27 10.83 -42.58
N SER A 163 21.51 10.35 -42.70
CA SER A 163 21.94 9.51 -43.83
C SER A 163 21.23 8.15 -43.88
N ALA A 164 21.05 7.51 -42.72
CA ALA A 164 20.32 6.24 -42.64
C ALA A 164 18.82 6.42 -42.96
N GLN A 165 18.23 7.56 -42.57
CA GLN A 165 16.85 7.90 -42.92
C GLN A 165 16.70 8.11 -44.44
N LYS A 166 17.64 8.83 -45.06
CA LYS A 166 17.65 9.04 -46.53
C LYS A 166 17.79 7.73 -47.31
N SER A 167 18.64 6.82 -46.86
CA SER A 167 18.88 5.54 -47.54
C SER A 167 17.87 4.45 -47.21
N GLY A 168 17.03 4.63 -46.19
CA GLY A 168 16.07 3.62 -45.72
C GLY A 168 16.70 2.37 -45.08
N ARG A 169 18.02 2.25 -45.07
CA ARG A 169 18.71 0.99 -44.76
C ARG A 169 18.71 0.70 -43.25
N GLY A 170 18.11 -0.43 -42.88
CA GLY A 170 18.12 -0.93 -41.51
C GLY A 170 17.34 -0.06 -40.52
N LEU A 171 16.31 0.65 -41.01
CA LEU A 171 15.32 1.32 -40.19
C LEU A 171 14.34 0.31 -39.59
N THR A 172 13.82 0.61 -38.42
CA THR A 172 12.81 -0.20 -37.74
C THR A 172 11.83 0.67 -36.97
N THR A 173 10.64 0.12 -36.75
CA THR A 173 9.58 0.70 -35.94
C THR A 173 9.64 0.10 -34.54
N VAL A 174 9.77 0.95 -33.53
CA VAL A 174 9.97 0.53 -32.14
C VAL A 174 8.73 0.83 -31.31
N PRO A 175 8.13 -0.17 -30.63
CA PRO A 175 7.09 0.06 -29.64
C PRO A 175 7.62 0.88 -28.46
N ILE A 176 7.01 2.04 -28.24
CA ILE A 176 7.39 2.96 -27.15
C ILE A 176 6.40 2.86 -26.00
N PHE A 177 5.10 2.82 -26.28
CA PHE A 177 4.06 2.64 -25.26
C PHE A 177 3.08 1.54 -25.62
N LEU A 178 2.68 0.79 -24.60
CA LEU A 178 1.51 -0.07 -24.64
C LEU A 178 0.28 0.73 -24.20
N LEU A 179 -0.80 0.69 -24.99
CA LEU A 179 -2.05 1.37 -24.72
C LEU A 179 -3.11 0.35 -24.31
N VAL A 180 -3.62 0.49 -23.09
CA VAL A 180 -4.75 -0.28 -22.57
C VAL A 180 -5.86 0.68 -22.14
N PRO A 181 -7.15 0.36 -22.35
CA PRO A 181 -8.22 1.27 -21.97
C PRO A 181 -8.36 1.37 -20.45
N GLN A 182 -8.14 0.23 -19.77
CA GLN A 182 -8.23 0.11 -18.32
C GLN A 182 -7.32 -1.03 -17.82
N ALA A 183 -6.99 -1.01 -16.54
CA ALA A 183 -6.21 -2.05 -15.88
C ALA A 183 -6.85 -2.39 -14.53
N GLN A 184 -7.22 -3.66 -14.36
CA GLN A 184 -7.82 -4.16 -13.13
C GLN A 184 -6.71 -4.57 -12.16
N LEU A 185 -6.66 -3.96 -10.97
CA LEU A 185 -5.80 -4.44 -9.90
C LEU A 185 -6.36 -5.72 -9.31
N ARG A 186 -5.46 -6.64 -8.96
CA ARG A 186 -5.83 -7.83 -8.18
C ARG A 186 -6.01 -7.43 -6.72
N LYS A 187 -7.09 -7.90 -6.10
CA LYS A 187 -7.24 -7.87 -4.64
C LYS A 187 -6.10 -8.68 -4.01
N LYS A 188 -5.35 -8.06 -3.11
CA LYS A 188 -4.10 -8.63 -2.56
C LYS A 188 -4.20 -8.99 -1.08
N PHE A 189 -5.06 -8.30 -0.34
CA PHE A 189 -5.27 -8.46 1.09
C PHE A 189 -6.67 -7.97 1.46
N ASP A 190 -7.08 -8.19 2.72
CA ASP A 190 -8.41 -7.84 3.20
C ASP A 190 -8.32 -7.13 4.56
N ILE A 191 -8.50 -5.82 4.54
CA ILE A 191 -8.36 -4.95 5.71
C ILE A 191 -9.52 -5.18 6.69
N ALA A 192 -10.74 -5.29 6.17
CA ALA A 192 -11.94 -5.44 6.99
C ALA A 192 -11.90 -6.74 7.80
N SER A 193 -11.49 -7.84 7.16
CA SER A 193 -11.35 -9.14 7.82
C SER A 193 -10.27 -9.12 8.90
N ALA A 194 -9.14 -8.44 8.66
CA ALA A 194 -8.10 -8.26 9.67
C ALA A 194 -8.62 -7.42 10.84
N ALA A 195 -9.30 -6.31 10.56
CA ALA A 195 -9.89 -5.46 11.59
C ALA A 195 -10.87 -6.23 12.46
N GLN A 196 -11.78 -7.00 11.87
CA GLN A 196 -12.75 -7.81 12.59
C GLN A 196 -12.05 -8.83 13.52
N ARG A 197 -11.06 -9.57 13.00
CA ARG A 197 -10.30 -10.55 13.81
C ARG A 197 -9.68 -9.92 15.07
N TRP A 198 -9.13 -8.71 14.96
CA TRP A 198 -8.52 -8.02 16.11
C TRP A 198 -9.55 -7.37 17.03
N GLN A 199 -10.71 -6.97 16.52
CA GLN A 199 -11.84 -6.53 17.34
C GLN A 199 -12.38 -7.69 18.19
N ASP A 200 -12.56 -8.86 17.59
CA ASP A 200 -13.07 -10.05 18.30
C ASP A 200 -12.10 -10.52 19.40
N ARG A 201 -10.80 -10.33 19.19
CA ARG A 201 -9.75 -10.63 20.19
C ARG A 201 -9.66 -9.62 21.32
N LEU A 202 -10.26 -8.44 21.19
CA LEU A 202 -10.05 -7.34 22.13
C LEU A 202 -10.47 -7.73 23.55
N MET A 203 -11.63 -8.38 23.70
CA MET A 203 -12.10 -8.84 25.01
C MET A 203 -11.13 -9.83 25.65
N VAL A 204 -10.63 -10.80 24.87
CA VAL A 204 -9.65 -11.78 25.36
C VAL A 204 -8.36 -11.09 25.80
N LEU A 205 -7.85 -10.13 25.01
CA LEU A 205 -6.63 -9.39 25.35
C LEU A 205 -6.79 -8.54 26.61
N VAL A 206 -7.97 -7.93 26.81
CA VAL A 206 -8.27 -7.18 28.03
C VAL A 206 -8.35 -8.11 29.24
N THR A 207 -9.02 -9.25 29.12
CA THR A 207 -9.12 -10.22 30.22
C THR A 207 -7.75 -10.83 30.56
N GLN A 208 -6.92 -11.16 29.57
CA GLN A 208 -5.55 -11.66 29.80
C GLN A 208 -4.63 -10.61 30.42
N SER A 209 -4.88 -9.33 30.15
CA SER A 209 -4.15 -8.21 30.75
C SER A 209 -4.64 -7.87 32.17
N TRP A 210 -5.72 -8.50 32.62
CA TRP A 210 -6.24 -8.34 33.97
C TRP A 210 -5.36 -9.15 34.92
N PRO A 211 -4.75 -8.53 35.95
CA PRO A 211 -3.96 -9.29 36.92
C PRO A 211 -4.86 -10.28 37.65
N GLU A 212 -4.62 -11.58 37.48
CA GLU A 212 -5.21 -12.59 38.37
C GLU A 212 -4.73 -12.29 39.80
N GLU A 213 -5.66 -12.38 40.75
CA GLU A 213 -5.39 -12.18 42.17
C GLU A 213 -4.22 -13.09 42.55
N SER A 214 -3.10 -12.52 42.98
CA SER A 214 -2.14 -13.26 43.80
C SER A 214 -2.92 -13.67 45.04
N SER A 215 -3.42 -14.90 45.04
CA SER A 215 -3.85 -15.60 46.23
C SER A 215 -2.60 -15.86 47.08
N ASP A 216 -2.03 -14.80 47.62
CA ASP A 216 -1.10 -14.90 48.72
C ASP A 216 -1.93 -15.40 49.91
N THR A 217 -1.71 -16.67 50.19
CA THR A 217 -2.05 -17.38 51.43
C THR A 217 -1.47 -16.69 52.65
#